data_AF-A0A150PBB9-F1
#
_entry.id   AF-A0A150PBB9-F1
#
_cell.length_a   1.000
_cell.length_b   1.000
_cell.length_c   1.000
_cell.angle_alpha   90.00
_cell.angle_beta   90.00
_cell.angle_gamma   90.00
#
_symmetry.space_group_name_H-M   'P 1'
#
loop_
_entity.id
_entity.type
_entity.pdbx_description
1 polymer ?
#
loop_
_entity_poly.entity_id
_entity_poly.type
_entity_poly.pdbx_seq_one_letter_code
_entity_poly.pdbx_strand_id
1 'polypeptide(L)'
;MTARRPTSSTAHPPQPPAAGEGGDGPASDERVAAARQALLEGVGAEIAASFPGITRLGGQVVAALYLADVPRSMDELSQELGRSKSNIFANLRGLEAAGIIERRRESGARHDSFALRGKYPDVIVGAYLGRLRRVVQDKRTLARRALALLGDAEGPEADAMRARLDDLSRKYDLFAELMEQLLPSIDGPVDLERLIAQVPEAVVRSLNA
;
A
#
# COMPACT_ATOMS: atom_id res chain seq x y z
N MET A 1 -75.39 -35.53 -44.92
CA MET A 1 -74.69 -35.35 -43.63
C MET A 1 -73.30 -34.81 -43.95
N THR A 2 -73.08 -33.48 -43.89
CA THR A 2 -72.50 -32.73 -42.73
C THR A 2 -71.11 -33.26 -42.34
N ALA A 3 -70.02 -32.48 -42.20
CA ALA A 3 -69.82 -31.03 -42.21
C ALA A 3 -68.30 -30.72 -42.27
N ARG A 4 -67.98 -29.50 -42.74
CA ARG A 4 -66.95 -28.54 -42.28
C ARG A 4 -65.51 -29.00 -41.97
N ARG A 5 -64.56 -28.35 -42.67
CA ARG A 5 -63.19 -28.06 -42.21
C ARG A 5 -63.20 -27.31 -40.86
N PRO A 6 -62.11 -27.44 -40.08
CA PRO A 6 -61.39 -26.23 -39.72
C PRO A 6 -59.85 -26.36 -39.78
N THR A 7 -59.26 -25.18 -39.84
CA THR A 7 -57.86 -24.79 -39.92
C THR A 7 -57.07 -25.09 -38.63
N SER A 8 -55.83 -25.57 -38.76
CA SER A 8 -54.78 -25.52 -37.72
C SER A 8 -53.59 -24.76 -38.32
N SER A 9 -53.52 -23.43 -38.20
CA SER A 9 -53.03 -22.66 -37.05
C SER A 9 -51.70 -23.17 -36.51
N THR A 10 -50.64 -22.54 -37.00
CA THR A 10 -49.24 -22.59 -36.56
C THR A 10 -49.09 -22.45 -35.05
N ALA A 11 -48.51 -23.46 -34.39
CA ALA A 11 -48.06 -23.38 -33.01
C ALA A 11 -46.57 -23.03 -32.98
N HIS A 12 -46.26 -21.78 -32.65
CA HIS A 12 -44.94 -21.34 -32.21
C HIS A 12 -44.74 -21.83 -30.76
N PRO A 13 -43.59 -22.40 -30.38
CA PRO A 13 -43.33 -22.75 -28.99
C PRO A 13 -43.29 -21.48 -28.11
N PRO A 14 -43.72 -21.56 -26.84
CA PRO A 14 -43.74 -20.41 -25.96
C PRO A 14 -42.30 -19.91 -25.73
N GLN A 15 -42.10 -18.63 -26.03
CA GLN A 15 -40.90 -17.88 -25.67
C GLN A 15 -40.77 -17.92 -24.14
N PRO A 16 -39.61 -18.30 -23.58
CA PRO A 16 -39.41 -18.26 -22.13
C PRO A 16 -39.62 -16.82 -21.63
N PRO A 17 -40.23 -16.62 -20.45
CA PRO A 17 -40.46 -15.30 -19.92
C PRO A 17 -39.11 -14.57 -19.83
N ALA A 18 -39.08 -13.34 -20.35
CA ALA A 18 -37.95 -12.44 -20.21
C ALA A 18 -37.48 -12.47 -18.76
N ALA A 19 -36.25 -12.94 -18.54
CA ALA A 19 -35.60 -12.86 -17.26
C ALA A 19 -35.62 -11.39 -16.85
N GLY A 20 -36.29 -11.10 -15.74
CA GLY A 20 -36.48 -9.76 -15.24
C GLY A 20 -35.15 -9.05 -15.08
N GLU A 21 -34.89 -8.09 -15.96
CA GLU A 21 -34.04 -6.96 -15.66
C GLU A 21 -34.77 -6.10 -14.63
N GLY A 22 -34.33 -6.11 -13.37
CA GLY A 22 -34.81 -5.10 -12.41
C GLY A 22 -34.86 -5.46 -10.92
N GLY A 23 -33.82 -6.05 -10.33
CA GLY A 23 -33.97 -6.57 -8.95
C GLY A 23 -32.81 -6.50 -7.97
N ASP A 24 -31.72 -5.74 -8.17
CA ASP A 24 -30.65 -5.65 -7.15
C ASP A 24 -30.08 -4.24 -6.91
N GLY A 25 -30.67 -3.19 -7.49
CA GLY A 25 -30.12 -1.82 -7.50
C GLY A 25 -29.73 -1.25 -6.12
N PRO A 26 -30.68 -1.02 -5.19
CA PRO A 26 -30.36 -0.34 -3.92
C PRO A 26 -29.53 -1.22 -2.97
N ALA A 27 -29.81 -2.53 -2.91
CA ALA A 27 -29.08 -3.46 -2.04
C ALA A 27 -27.65 -3.74 -2.55
N SER A 28 -27.41 -3.69 -3.86
CA SER A 28 -26.07 -3.75 -4.44
C SER A 28 -25.29 -2.46 -4.14
N ASP A 29 -25.92 -1.29 -4.29
CA ASP A 29 -25.27 0.00 -4.02
C ASP A 29 -24.87 0.15 -2.55
N GLU A 30 -25.73 -0.27 -1.62
CA GLU A 30 -25.43 -0.31 -0.18
C GLU A 30 -24.25 -1.24 0.15
N ARG A 31 -24.20 -2.42 -0.47
CA ARG A 31 -23.09 -3.38 -0.28
C ARG A 31 -21.78 -2.81 -0.82
N VAL A 32 -21.80 -2.16 -1.98
CA VAL A 32 -20.61 -1.53 -2.58
C VAL A 32 -20.11 -0.39 -1.69
N ALA A 33 -21.01 0.46 -1.18
CA ALA A 33 -20.66 1.53 -0.25
C ALA A 33 -20.06 0.98 1.06
N ALA A 34 -20.65 -0.07 1.63
CA ALA A 34 -20.13 -0.73 2.82
C ALA A 34 -18.73 -1.34 2.59
N ALA A 35 -18.51 -2.00 1.45
CA ALA A 35 -17.20 -2.57 1.09
C ALA A 35 -16.13 -1.48 0.92
N ARG A 36 -16.47 -0.35 0.26
CA ARG A 36 -15.58 0.81 0.15
C ARG A 36 -15.21 1.37 1.52
N GLN A 37 -16.20 1.53 2.40
CA GLN A 37 -15.96 2.04 3.75
C GLN A 37 -15.06 1.12 4.57
N ALA A 38 -15.32 -0.20 4.51
CA ALA A 38 -14.49 -1.20 5.19
C ALA A 38 -13.03 -1.15 4.70
N LEU A 39 -12.80 -0.98 3.40
CA LEU A 39 -11.44 -0.86 2.84
C LEU A 39 -10.76 0.43 3.32
N LEU A 40 -11.45 1.57 3.26
CA LEU A 40 -10.93 2.86 3.74
C LEU A 40 -10.53 2.80 5.21
N GLU A 41 -11.35 2.19 6.05
CA GLU A 41 -11.07 2.03 7.49
C GLU A 41 -9.91 1.06 7.74
N GLY A 42 -9.90 -0.09 7.06
CA GLY A 42 -8.87 -1.11 7.20
C GLY A 42 -7.49 -0.59 6.80
N VAL A 43 -7.36 -0.04 5.58
CA VAL A 43 -6.11 0.55 5.08
C VAL A 43 -5.75 1.79 5.90
N GLY A 44 -6.74 2.59 6.29
CA GLY A 44 -6.56 3.73 7.20
C GLY A 44 -5.84 3.35 8.49
N ALA A 45 -6.30 2.30 9.16
CA ALA A 45 -5.71 1.82 10.40
C ALA A 45 -4.32 1.18 10.18
N GLU A 46 -4.18 0.36 9.15
CA GLU A 46 -2.93 -0.34 8.83
C GLU A 46 -1.80 0.64 8.50
N ILE A 47 -2.01 1.56 7.56
CA ILE A 47 -1.00 2.56 7.20
C ILE A 47 -0.61 3.44 8.39
N ALA A 48 -1.57 3.87 9.21
CA ALA A 48 -1.29 4.73 10.36
C ALA A 48 -0.47 4.02 11.45
N ALA A 49 -0.67 2.72 11.65
CA ALA A 49 0.12 1.92 12.58
C ALA A 49 1.56 1.71 12.08
N SER A 50 1.72 1.64 10.76
CA SER A 50 2.93 1.20 10.11
C SER A 50 3.89 2.30 9.69
N PHE A 51 3.36 3.49 9.39
CA PHE A 51 4.14 4.63 8.92
C PHE A 51 4.00 5.80 9.91
N PRO A 52 4.96 5.95 10.85
CA PRO A 52 4.95 7.06 11.80
C PRO A 52 4.87 8.40 11.08
N GLY A 53 3.96 9.27 11.54
CA GLY A 53 3.71 10.57 10.91
C GLY A 53 2.62 10.56 9.82
N ILE A 54 2.14 9.38 9.41
CA ILE A 54 0.95 9.26 8.54
C ILE A 54 -0.27 8.98 9.42
N THR A 55 -1.32 9.77 9.24
CA THR A 55 -2.54 9.62 10.03
C THR A 55 -3.46 8.55 9.44
N ARG A 56 -4.52 8.16 10.16
CA ARG A 56 -5.58 7.29 9.62
C ARG A 56 -6.18 7.85 8.33
N LEU A 57 -6.30 9.18 8.24
CA LEU A 57 -6.77 9.84 7.01
C LEU A 57 -5.77 9.65 5.86
N GLY A 58 -4.47 9.61 6.13
CA GLY A 58 -3.47 9.30 5.11
C GLY A 58 -3.65 7.90 4.54
N GLY A 59 -3.91 6.89 5.38
CA GLY A 59 -4.24 5.55 4.88
C GLY A 59 -5.58 5.51 4.11
N GLN A 60 -6.57 6.29 4.52
CA GLN A 60 -7.81 6.44 3.75
C GLN A 60 -7.56 7.06 2.37
N VAL A 61 -6.66 8.04 2.26
CA VAL A 61 -6.22 8.58 0.96
C VAL A 61 -5.56 7.51 0.10
N VAL A 62 -4.74 6.63 0.67
CA VAL A 62 -4.15 5.49 -0.06
C VAL A 62 -5.24 4.58 -0.61
N ALA A 63 -6.23 4.21 0.21
CA ALA A 63 -7.34 3.37 -0.24
C ALA A 63 -8.22 4.06 -1.32
N ALA A 64 -8.48 5.36 -1.18
CA ALA A 64 -9.21 6.13 -2.20
C ALA A 64 -8.45 6.14 -3.54
N LEU A 65 -7.13 6.37 -3.51
CA LEU A 65 -6.28 6.35 -4.71
C LEU A 65 -6.13 4.94 -5.30
N TYR A 66 -6.16 3.89 -4.47
CA TYR A 66 -6.16 2.50 -4.95
C TYR A 66 -7.44 2.15 -5.73
N LEU A 67 -8.60 2.67 -5.28
CA LEU A 67 -9.89 2.46 -5.93
C LEU A 67 -10.15 3.40 -7.13
N ALA A 68 -9.25 4.34 -7.40
CA ALA A 68 -9.41 5.32 -8.46
C ALA A 68 -8.79 4.82 -9.78
N ASP A 69 -9.56 4.89 -10.87
CA ASP A 69 -9.07 4.54 -12.21
C ASP A 69 -8.07 5.57 -12.78
N VAL A 70 -8.15 6.80 -12.28
CA VAL A 70 -7.34 7.94 -12.74
C VAL A 70 -6.80 8.75 -11.55
N PRO A 71 -5.69 9.48 -11.71
CA PRO A 71 -5.17 10.37 -10.67
C PRO A 71 -6.25 11.34 -10.15
N ARG A 72 -6.26 11.59 -8.84
CA ARG A 72 -7.27 12.42 -8.16
C ARG A 72 -6.66 13.72 -7.68
N SER A 73 -7.36 14.83 -7.88
CA SER A 73 -6.99 16.12 -7.30
C SER A 73 -7.24 16.15 -5.79
N MET A 74 -6.60 17.11 -5.11
CA MET A 74 -6.84 17.34 -3.69
C MET A 74 -8.31 17.69 -3.39
N ASP A 75 -8.98 18.37 -4.32
CA ASP A 75 -10.38 18.78 -4.18
C ASP A 75 -11.31 17.57 -4.24
N GLU A 76 -11.06 16.65 -5.17
CA GLU A 76 -11.81 15.39 -5.28
C GLU A 76 -11.61 14.51 -4.05
N LEU A 77 -10.37 14.36 -3.56
CA LEU A 77 -10.08 13.61 -2.34
C LEU A 77 -10.73 14.24 -1.10
N SER A 78 -10.75 15.57 -1.02
CA SER A 78 -11.43 16.32 0.04
C SER A 78 -12.93 16.07 0.05
N GLN A 79 -13.56 16.09 -1.12
CA GLN A 79 -14.98 15.81 -1.28
C GLN A 79 -15.31 14.35 -0.98
N GLU A 80 -14.55 13.40 -1.53
CA GLU A 80 -14.76 11.96 -1.38
C GLU A 80 -14.63 11.49 0.07
N LEU A 81 -13.64 12.01 0.80
CA LEU A 81 -13.38 11.62 2.19
C LEU A 81 -14.11 12.50 3.23
N GLY A 82 -14.81 13.54 2.79
CA GLY A 82 -15.52 14.48 3.67
C GLY A 82 -14.58 15.23 4.63
N ARG A 83 -13.36 15.58 4.18
CA ARG A 83 -12.33 16.26 5.01
C ARG A 83 -11.90 17.57 4.38
N SER A 84 -11.39 18.49 5.20
CA SER A 84 -10.90 19.78 4.71
C SER A 84 -9.66 19.63 3.82
N LYS A 85 -9.52 20.52 2.82
CA LYS A 85 -8.37 20.55 1.91
C LYS A 85 -7.03 20.64 2.66
N SER A 86 -6.94 21.43 3.72
CA SER A 86 -5.72 21.53 4.53
C SER A 86 -5.34 20.22 5.21
N ASN A 87 -6.32 19.42 5.65
CA ASN A 87 -6.07 18.12 6.27
C ASN A 87 -5.65 17.07 5.23
N ILE A 88 -6.28 17.07 4.06
CA ILE A 88 -5.86 16.25 2.91
C ILE A 88 -4.44 16.62 2.49
N PHE A 89 -4.13 17.91 2.35
CA PHE A 89 -2.80 18.40 1.96
C PHE A 89 -1.69 17.89 2.88
N ALA A 90 -1.88 17.98 4.20
CA ALA A 90 -0.90 17.50 5.16
C ALA A 90 -0.61 15.99 5.00
N ASN A 91 -1.65 15.19 4.76
CA ASN A 91 -1.50 13.75 4.52
C ASN A 91 -0.87 13.44 3.17
N LEU A 92 -1.23 14.16 2.10
CA LEU A 92 -0.61 14.02 0.79
C LEU A 92 0.90 14.30 0.84
N ARG A 93 1.33 15.34 1.58
CA ARG A 93 2.75 15.64 1.77
C ARG A 93 3.49 14.52 2.50
N GLY A 94 2.89 13.94 3.54
CA GLY A 94 3.46 12.79 4.25
C GLY A 94 3.58 11.55 3.38
N LEU A 95 2.54 11.24 2.61
CA LEU A 95 2.51 10.11 1.67
C LEU A 95 3.50 10.27 0.52
N GLU A 96 3.65 11.49 -0.01
CA GLU A 96 4.63 11.84 -1.05
C GLU A 96 6.05 11.67 -0.51
N ALA A 97 6.33 12.16 0.70
CA ALA A 97 7.61 11.99 1.37
C ALA A 97 7.93 10.52 1.70
N ALA A 98 6.90 9.71 1.97
CA ALA A 98 7.04 8.27 2.15
C ALA A 98 7.23 7.49 0.84
N GLY A 99 7.11 8.15 -0.32
CA GLY A 99 7.19 7.52 -1.63
C GLY A 99 5.99 6.64 -1.97
N ILE A 100 4.86 6.80 -1.27
CA ILE A 100 3.65 6.00 -1.49
C ILE A 100 2.82 6.56 -2.65
N ILE A 101 2.76 7.88 -2.75
CA ILE A 101 2.06 8.57 -3.83
C ILE A 101 3.03 9.39 -4.66
N GLU A 102 2.60 9.74 -5.85
CA GLU A 102 3.24 10.74 -6.69
C GLU A 102 2.27 11.85 -7.05
N ARG A 103 2.83 13.05 -7.22
CA ARG A 103 2.13 14.22 -7.72
C ARG A 103 2.37 14.34 -9.21
N ARG A 104 1.29 14.45 -9.97
CA ARG A 104 1.31 14.68 -11.42
C ARG A 104 0.75 16.06 -11.71
N ARG A 105 1.41 16.79 -12.61
CA ARG A 105 0.94 18.07 -13.12
C ARG A 105 0.73 17.95 -14.62
N GLU A 106 -0.53 17.87 -15.02
CA GLU A 106 -0.89 17.83 -16.43
C GLU A 106 -0.71 19.21 -17.07
N SER A 107 -0.25 19.22 -18.32
CA SER A 107 -0.06 20.47 -19.08
C SER A 107 -1.40 21.17 -19.26
N GLY A 108 -1.50 22.41 -18.78
CA GLY A 108 -2.75 23.20 -18.83
C GLY A 108 -3.72 22.95 -17.67
N ALA A 109 -3.43 22.02 -16.76
CA ALA A 109 -4.29 21.79 -15.60
C ALA A 109 -4.18 22.93 -14.57
N ARG A 110 -5.33 23.29 -13.96
CA ARG A 110 -5.38 24.31 -12.90
C ARG A 110 -4.84 23.81 -11.56
N HIS A 111 -4.83 22.49 -11.35
CA HIS A 111 -4.49 21.86 -10.07
C HIS A 111 -3.63 20.60 -10.30
N ASP A 112 -2.84 20.25 -9.28
CA ASP A 112 -2.09 18.99 -9.26
C ASP A 112 -3.03 17.80 -8.98
N SER A 113 -2.73 16.65 -9.59
CA SER A 113 -3.38 15.36 -9.32
C SER A 113 -2.41 14.39 -8.64
N PHE A 114 -2.95 13.39 -7.97
CA PHE A 114 -2.21 12.44 -7.16
C PHE A 114 -2.61 11.01 -7.51
N ALA A 115 -1.64 10.10 -7.53
CA ALA A 115 -1.85 8.68 -7.73
C ALA A 115 -0.89 7.88 -6.85
N LEU A 116 -1.17 6.59 -6.64
CA LEU A 116 -0.16 5.69 -6.09
C LEU A 116 1.04 5.65 -7.05
N ARG A 117 2.26 5.64 -6.50
CA ARG A 117 3.51 5.60 -7.29
C ARG A 117 3.67 4.27 -8.05
N GLY A 118 2.92 3.23 -7.66
CA GLY A 118 2.87 1.94 -8.34
C GLY A 118 1.67 1.13 -7.92
N LYS A 119 1.63 -0.13 -8.35
CA LYS A 119 0.53 -1.06 -8.02
C LYS A 119 0.44 -1.28 -6.51
N TYR A 120 -0.74 -1.63 -6.05
CA TYR A 120 -0.93 -2.17 -4.70
C TYR A 120 -0.82 -3.71 -4.79
N PRO A 121 -0.13 -4.40 -3.85
CA PRO A 121 0.52 -3.89 -2.65
C PRO A 121 1.99 -3.44 -2.85
N ASP A 122 2.54 -3.59 -4.05
CA ASP A 122 3.93 -3.28 -4.44
C ASP A 122 4.47 -1.96 -3.88
N VAL A 123 3.70 -0.88 -4.00
CA VAL A 123 4.08 0.45 -3.51
C VAL A 123 4.19 0.52 -1.99
N ILE A 124 3.32 -0.18 -1.28
CA ILE A 124 3.31 -0.20 0.18
C ILE A 124 4.45 -1.07 0.70
N VAL A 125 4.67 -2.24 0.11
CA VAL A 125 5.82 -3.09 0.43
C VAL A 125 7.13 -2.35 0.15
N GLY A 126 7.23 -1.63 -0.96
CA GLY A 126 8.40 -0.80 -1.27
C GLY A 126 8.65 0.27 -0.21
N ALA A 127 7.60 0.96 0.24
CA ALA A 127 7.70 1.94 1.32
C ALA A 127 8.15 1.31 2.65
N TYR A 128 7.68 0.10 2.99
CA TYR A 128 8.14 -0.65 4.16
C TYR A 128 9.63 -0.99 4.09
N LEU A 129 10.09 -1.49 2.94
CA LEU A 129 11.50 -1.84 2.74
C LEU A 129 12.39 -0.60 2.80
N GLY A 130 11.97 0.50 2.17
CA GLY A 130 12.67 1.79 2.26
C GLY A 130 12.76 2.30 3.71
N ARG A 131 11.68 2.18 4.48
CA ARG A 131 11.67 2.52 5.91
C ARG A 131 12.63 1.62 6.70
N LEU A 132 12.61 0.31 6.47
CA LEU A 132 13.48 -0.64 7.15
C LEU A 132 14.96 -0.31 6.89
N ARG A 133 15.32 0.02 5.64
CA ARG A 133 16.69 0.49 5.31
C ARG A 133 17.08 1.72 6.11
N ARG A 134 16.21 2.74 6.18
CA ARG A 134 16.47 3.95 6.99
C ARG A 134 16.71 3.60 8.45
N VAL A 135 15.87 2.75 9.05
CA VAL A 135 16.05 2.29 10.44
C VAL A 135 17.40 1.61 10.63
N VAL A 136 17.80 0.71 9.72
CA VAL A 136 19.10 0.04 9.82
C VAL A 136 20.25 1.06 9.75
N GLN A 137 20.22 1.99 8.80
CA GLN A 137 21.27 3.01 8.65
C GLN A 137 21.34 3.98 9.84
N ASP A 138 20.19 4.37 10.40
CA ASP A 138 20.12 5.20 11.60
C ASP A 138 20.76 4.50 12.81
N LYS A 139 20.49 3.19 12.96
CA LYS A 139 21.08 2.39 14.05
C LYS A 139 22.58 2.20 13.88
N ARG A 140 23.07 1.98 12.65
CA ARG A 140 24.53 1.96 12.35
C ARG A 140 25.17 3.29 12.73
N THR A 141 24.57 4.40 12.32
CA THR A 141 25.08 5.76 12.60
C THR A 141 25.11 6.03 14.11
N LEU A 142 24.06 5.64 14.83
CA LEU A 142 23.99 5.77 16.28
C LEU A 142 25.07 4.95 17.00
N ALA A 143 25.26 3.69 16.61
CA ALA A 143 26.27 2.82 17.22
C ALA A 143 27.69 3.37 17.02
N ARG A 144 28.03 3.81 15.79
CA ARG A 144 29.32 4.45 15.50
C ARG A 144 29.53 5.74 16.28
N ARG A 145 28.50 6.57 16.38
CA ARG A 145 28.56 7.81 17.18
C ARG A 145 28.82 7.50 18.65
N ALA A 146 28.17 6.48 19.20
CA ALA A 146 28.37 6.07 20.59
C ALA A 146 29.80 5.54 20.83
N LEU A 147 30.33 4.72 19.93
CA LEU A 147 31.73 4.27 19.97
C LEU A 147 32.72 5.44 19.90
N ALA A 148 32.47 6.41 19.01
CA ALA A 148 33.31 7.60 18.90
C ALA A 148 33.29 8.46 20.16
N LEU A 149 32.13 8.58 20.83
CA LEU A 149 32.01 9.28 22.12
C LEU A 149 32.72 8.53 23.25
N LEU A 150 32.75 7.20 23.19
CA LEU A 150 33.47 6.38 24.17
C LEU A 150 34.99 6.57 24.07
N GLY A 151 35.50 6.78 22.85
CA GLY A 151 36.92 7.07 22.60
C GLY A 151 37.85 6.05 23.25
N ASP A 152 38.86 6.56 23.94
CA ASP A 152 39.86 5.82 24.71
C ASP A 152 39.51 5.66 26.20
N ALA A 153 38.24 5.91 26.59
CA ALA A 153 37.81 5.71 27.96
C ALA A 153 38.09 4.27 28.43
N GLU A 154 38.71 4.17 29.61
CA GLU A 154 39.13 2.91 30.23
C GLU A 154 38.22 2.54 31.40
N GLY A 155 38.15 1.24 31.70
CA GLY A 155 37.47 0.70 32.88
C GLY A 155 36.35 -0.27 32.52
N PRO A 156 35.85 -1.06 33.50
CA PRO A 156 34.97 -2.19 33.24
C PRO A 156 33.67 -1.80 32.51
N GLU A 157 33.12 -0.63 32.80
CA GLU A 157 31.91 -0.12 32.16
C GLU A 157 32.18 0.29 30.70
N ALA A 158 33.29 0.98 30.44
CA ALA A 158 33.68 1.38 29.09
C ALA A 158 33.96 0.14 28.23
N ASP A 159 34.68 -0.85 28.75
CA ASP A 159 34.97 -2.09 28.04
C ASP A 159 33.70 -2.88 27.72
N ALA A 160 32.79 -2.99 28.69
CA ALA A 160 31.50 -3.65 28.49
C ALA A 160 30.62 -2.91 27.46
N MET A 161 30.60 -1.58 27.50
CA MET A 161 29.85 -0.77 26.54
C MET A 161 30.44 -0.88 25.12
N ARG A 162 31.77 -0.86 24.99
CA ARG A 162 32.47 -1.04 23.71
C ARG A 162 32.13 -2.37 23.08
N ALA A 163 32.25 -3.47 23.83
CA ALA A 163 31.89 -4.81 23.36
C ALA A 163 30.42 -4.91 22.89
N ARG A 164 29.49 -4.30 23.63
CA ARG A 164 28.06 -4.29 23.24
C ARG A 164 27.80 -3.47 21.99
N LEU A 165 28.43 -2.30 21.85
CA LEU A 165 28.27 -1.44 20.68
C LEU A 165 28.92 -2.04 19.43
N ASP A 166 30.07 -2.70 19.57
CA ASP A 166 30.73 -3.43 18.48
C ASP A 166 29.85 -4.60 17.98
N ASP A 167 29.26 -5.37 18.90
CA ASP A 167 28.31 -6.43 18.53
C ASP A 167 27.07 -5.87 17.84
N LEU A 168 26.52 -4.76 18.35
CA LEU A 168 25.39 -4.08 17.75
C LEU A 168 25.70 -3.58 16.33
N SER A 169 26.85 -2.91 16.15
CA SER A 169 27.30 -2.43 14.83
C SER A 169 27.43 -3.57 13.86
N ARG A 170 28.17 -4.62 14.24
CA ARG A 170 28.39 -5.81 13.39
C ARG A 170 27.07 -6.43 12.92
N LYS A 171 26.07 -6.56 13.80
CA LYS A 171 24.76 -7.11 13.44
C LYS A 171 24.01 -6.22 12.44
N TYR A 172 24.04 -4.91 12.62
CA TYR A 172 23.40 -3.99 11.67
C TYR A 172 24.19 -3.84 10.36
N ASP A 173 25.51 -4.01 10.37
CA ASP A 173 26.35 -4.07 9.18
C ASP A 173 25.97 -5.30 8.34
N LEU A 174 25.89 -6.49 8.96
CA LEU A 174 25.42 -7.71 8.30
C LEU A 174 24.01 -7.55 7.73
N PHE A 175 23.10 -6.92 8.51
CA PHE A 175 21.74 -6.73 8.04
C PHE A 175 21.67 -5.73 6.86
N ALA A 176 22.47 -4.67 6.87
CA ALA A 176 22.56 -3.74 5.76
C ALA A 176 23.09 -4.41 4.49
N GLU A 177 24.15 -5.21 4.60
CA GLU A 177 24.71 -5.97 3.48
C GLU A 177 23.69 -6.94 2.88
N LEU A 178 22.95 -7.67 3.73
CA LEU A 178 21.88 -8.55 3.29
C LEU A 178 20.78 -7.78 2.52
N MET A 179 20.37 -6.62 3.04
CA MET A 179 19.34 -5.78 2.42
C MET A 179 19.82 -5.19 1.09
N GLU A 180 21.10 -4.89 0.94
CA GLU A 180 21.71 -4.42 -0.32
C GLU A 180 21.79 -5.53 -1.37
N GLN A 181 22.04 -6.78 -0.94
CA GLN A 181 22.12 -7.94 -1.84
C GLN A 181 20.75 -8.45 -2.31
N LEU A 182 19.77 -8.52 -1.40
CA LEU A 182 18.49 -9.17 -1.67
C LEU A 182 17.40 -8.24 -2.16
N LEU A 183 17.51 -6.94 -1.88
CA LEU A 183 16.43 -6.01 -2.16
C LEU A 183 16.88 -4.90 -3.10
N PRO A 184 16.06 -4.54 -4.11
CA PRO A 184 16.40 -3.50 -5.08
C PRO A 184 16.61 -2.16 -4.36
N SER A 185 17.73 -1.49 -4.65
CA SER A 185 18.15 -0.22 -4.02
C SER A 185 17.23 0.98 -4.32
N ILE A 186 16.11 0.75 -5.02
CA ILE A 186 15.21 1.77 -5.49
C ILE A 186 14.24 2.15 -4.36
N ASP A 187 14.18 3.44 -4.01
CA ASP A 187 13.07 4.00 -3.25
C ASP A 187 11.85 4.05 -4.19
N GLY A 188 10.93 3.09 -4.08
CA GLY A 188 9.74 3.02 -4.93
C GLY A 188 9.01 1.69 -4.86
N PRO A 189 7.97 1.51 -5.69
CA PRO A 189 7.23 0.27 -5.76
C PRO A 189 8.16 -0.88 -6.10
N VAL A 190 8.03 -1.98 -5.37
CA VAL A 190 8.77 -3.20 -5.64
C VAL A 190 7.90 -4.15 -6.44
N ASP A 191 8.49 -4.84 -7.40
CA ASP A 191 7.80 -5.95 -8.07
C ASP A 191 7.75 -7.15 -7.11
N LEU A 192 6.66 -7.26 -6.36
CA LEU A 192 6.53 -8.24 -5.28
C LEU A 192 6.53 -9.67 -5.82
N GLU A 193 5.83 -9.91 -6.93
CA GLU A 193 5.78 -11.22 -7.58
C GLU A 193 7.18 -11.68 -7.98
N ARG A 194 7.95 -10.79 -8.61
CA ARG A 194 9.34 -11.07 -8.98
C ARG A 194 10.23 -11.30 -7.76
N LEU A 195 10.08 -10.49 -6.70
CA LEU A 195 10.86 -10.67 -5.47
C LEU A 195 10.62 -12.04 -4.85
N ILE A 196 9.35 -12.44 -4.73
CA ILE A 196 8.98 -13.75 -4.18
C ILE A 196 9.51 -14.89 -5.05
N ALA A 197 9.38 -14.77 -6.38
CA ALA A 197 9.87 -15.79 -7.32
C ALA A 197 11.39 -15.99 -7.29
N GLN A 198 12.13 -15.00 -6.79
CA GLN A 198 13.59 -15.05 -6.69
C GLN A 198 14.10 -15.59 -5.34
N VAL A 199 13.21 -15.85 -4.36
CA VAL A 199 13.62 -16.40 -3.06
C VAL A 199 14.02 -17.88 -3.22
N PRO A 200 15.28 -18.26 -2.94
CA PRO A 200 15.70 -19.65 -3.06
C PRO A 200 14.97 -20.55 -2.06
N GLU A 201 14.51 -21.73 -2.47
CA GLU A 201 13.82 -22.69 -1.59
C GLU A 201 14.64 -23.08 -0.35
N ALA A 202 15.97 -23.05 -0.45
CA ALA A 202 16.85 -23.29 0.69
C ALA A 202 16.64 -22.27 1.81
N VAL A 203 16.43 -21.00 1.46
CA VAL A 203 16.12 -19.93 2.41
C VAL A 203 14.76 -20.18 3.07
N VAL A 204 13.74 -20.50 2.26
CA VAL A 204 12.39 -20.82 2.77
C VAL A 204 12.43 -22.00 3.74
N ARG A 205 13.20 -23.05 3.44
CA ARG A 205 13.36 -24.22 4.33
C ARG A 205 14.10 -23.87 5.62
N SER A 206 15.12 -23.02 5.55
CA SER A 206 15.88 -22.60 6.73
C SER A 206 15.07 -21.77 7.73
N LEU A 207 14.03 -21.06 7.27
CA LEU A 207 13.14 -20.27 8.12
C LEU A 207 12.10 -21.12 8.87
N ASN A 208 11.85 -22.35 8.42
CA ASN A 208 10.88 -23.28 9.00
C ASN A 208 11.54 -24.35 9.89
N ALA A 209 12.85 -24.25 10.13
CA ALA A 209 13.64 -25.16 10.95
C ALA A 209 13.90 -24.54 12.33
#